data_AF-A0A149TK65-F1
#
_entry.id   AF-A0A149TK65-F1
#
_cell.length_a   1.000
_cell.length_b   1.000
_cell.length_c   1.000
_cell.angle_alpha   90.00
_cell.angle_beta   90.00
_cell.angle_gamma   90.00
#
_symmetry.space_group_name_H-M   'P 1'
#
loop_
_entity.id
_entity.type
_entity.pdbx_description
1 polymer ?
#
loop_
_entity_poly.entity_id
_entity_poly.type
_entity_poly.pdbx_seq_one_letter_code
_entity_poly.pdbx_strand_id
1 'polypeptide(L)'
;MSLDAKTVTRIARLARICLKPEEVETLGQDMGSIIDWVEQLKEVDVTGIDPMIGTGLAKPRLREDAVTDGDCRDKVLSNAPEREGPFFTVPKVVE
;
A
#
# COMPACT_ATOMS: atom_id res chain seq x y z
N MET A 1 -12.31 -18.51 -7.86
CA MET A 1 -13.07 -18.15 -6.64
C MET A 1 -13.89 -16.90 -6.92
N SER A 2 -15.18 -16.85 -6.57
CA SER A 2 -15.98 -15.63 -6.74
C SER A 2 -15.76 -14.69 -5.55
N LEU A 3 -15.25 -13.49 -5.80
CA LEU A 3 -15.17 -12.40 -4.82
C LEU A 3 -16.54 -11.72 -4.72
N ASP A 4 -17.10 -11.65 -3.52
CA ASP A 4 -18.35 -10.93 -3.30
C ASP A 4 -18.13 -9.40 -3.22
N ALA A 5 -19.18 -8.64 -3.53
CA ALA A 5 -19.15 -7.17 -3.51
C ALA A 5 -18.73 -6.60 -2.13
N LYS A 6 -19.05 -7.32 -1.04
CA LYS A 6 -18.65 -6.93 0.31
C LYS A 6 -17.13 -7.00 0.49
N THR A 7 -16.50 -8.05 -0.03
CA THR A 7 -15.05 -8.22 0.03
C THR A 7 -14.34 -7.17 -0.81
N VAL A 8 -14.81 -6.90 -2.02
CA VAL A 8 -14.26 -5.83 -2.88
C VAL A 8 -14.33 -4.47 -2.18
N THR A 9 -15.50 -4.13 -1.63
CA THR A 9 -15.69 -2.87 -0.88
C THR A 9 -14.78 -2.78 0.34
N ARG A 10 -14.61 -3.89 1.06
CA ARG A 10 -13.71 -3.96 2.22
C ARG A 10 -12.25 -3.73 1.83
N ILE A 11 -11.79 -4.35 0.75
CA ILE A 11 -10.42 -4.18 0.24
C ILE A 11 -10.19 -2.73 -0.18
N ALA A 12 -11.12 -2.13 -0.91
CA ALA A 12 -11.04 -0.72 -1.31
C ALA A 12 -10.92 0.22 -0.11
N ARG A 13 -11.69 -0.02 0.96
CA ARG A 13 -11.61 0.74 2.21
C ARG A 13 -10.25 0.61 2.90
N LEU A 14 -9.65 -0.58 2.90
CA LEU A 14 -8.30 -0.81 3.44
C LEU A 14 -7.24 -0.07 2.62
N ALA A 15 -7.39 -0.03 1.30
CA ALA A 15 -6.51 0.69 0.38
C ALA A 15 -6.77 2.20 0.30
N ARG A 16 -7.78 2.73 1.01
CA ARG A 16 -8.23 4.14 0.93
C ARG A 16 -8.66 4.57 -0.47
N ILE A 17 -9.24 3.64 -1.25
CA ILE A 17 -9.80 3.91 -2.57
C ILE A 17 -11.31 4.02 -2.45
N CYS A 18 -11.87 5.14 -2.89
CA CYS A 18 -13.32 5.31 -3.00
C CYS A 18 -13.78 4.64 -4.30
N LEU A 19 -14.73 3.71 -4.20
CA LEU A 19 -15.35 3.05 -5.36
C LEU A 19 -16.80 3.52 -5.49
N LYS A 20 -17.21 3.78 -6.73
CA LYS A 20 -18.61 3.99 -7.04
C LYS A 20 -19.35 2.64 -7.08
N PRO A 21 -20.65 2.58 -6.75
CA PRO A 21 -21.40 1.33 -6.75
C PRO A 21 -21.32 0.54 -8.06
N GLU A 22 -21.30 1.25 -9.19
CA GLU A 22 -21.20 0.67 -10.53
C GLU A 22 -19.83 0.04 -10.85
N GLU A 23 -18.77 0.41 -10.11
CA GLU A 23 -17.41 -0.11 -10.34
C GLU A 23 -17.17 -1.43 -9.59
N VAL A 24 -17.99 -1.74 -8.59
CA VAL A 24 -17.78 -2.87 -7.68
C VAL A 24 -17.89 -4.21 -8.41
N GLU A 25 -18.84 -4.34 -9.32
CA GLU A 25 -19.08 -5.60 -10.04
C GLU A 25 -17.94 -5.91 -11.01
N THR A 26 -17.58 -4.96 -11.87
CA THR A 26 -16.47 -5.09 -12.82
C THR A 26 -15.15 -5.36 -12.10
N LEU A 27 -14.85 -4.60 -11.05
CA LEU A 27 -13.61 -4.79 -10.29
C LEU A 27 -13.58 -6.16 -9.59
N GLY A 28 -14.72 -6.65 -9.12
CA GLY A 28 -14.84 -8.00 -8.56
C GLY A 28 -14.51 -9.09 -9.57
N GLN A 29 -14.96 -8.95 -10.82
CA GLN A 29 -14.64 -9.88 -11.91
C GLN A 29 -13.16 -9.85 -12.29
N ASP A 30 -12.58 -8.66 -12.42
CA ASP A 30 -11.16 -8.48 -12.76
C ASP A 30 -10.27 -9.06 -11.66
N MET A 31 -10.55 -8.74 -10.39
CA MET A 31 -9.82 -9.29 -9.26
C MET A 31 -9.98 -10.81 -9.15
N GLY A 32 -11.17 -11.35 -9.41
CA GLY A 32 -11.40 -12.80 -9.45
C GLY A 32 -10.53 -13.48 -10.48
N SER A 33 -10.47 -12.92 -11.70
CA SER A 33 -9.62 -13.43 -12.78
C SER A 33 -8.13 -13.42 -12.43
N ILE A 34 -7.67 -12.35 -11.76
CA ILE A 34 -6.28 -12.25 -11.30
C ILE A 34 -5.98 -13.30 -10.21
N ILE A 35 -6.87 -13.48 -9.24
CA ILE A 35 -6.68 -14.49 -8.18
C ILE A 35 -6.64 -15.89 -8.79
N ASP A 36 -7.58 -16.21 -9.69
CA ASP A 36 -7.64 -17.51 -10.36
C ASP A 36 -6.36 -17.80 -11.16
N TRP A 37 -5.77 -16.77 -11.79
CA TRP A 37 -4.46 -16.90 -12.42
C TRP A 37 -3.33 -17.16 -11.41
N VAL A 38 -3.33 -16.46 -10.27
CA VAL A 38 -2.33 -16.66 -9.19
C VAL A 38 -2.46 -18.05 -8.56
N GLU A 39 -3.66 -18.66 -8.55
CA GLU A 39 -3.87 -20.01 -8.00
C GLU A 39 -3.05 -21.09 -8.71
N GLN A 40 -2.59 -20.85 -9.96
CA GLN A 40 -1.68 -21.76 -10.67
C GLN A 40 -0.38 -22.02 -9.89
N LEU A 41 0.05 -21.07 -9.04
CA LEU A 41 1.24 -21.25 -8.20
C LEU A 41 1.08 -22.38 -7.16
N LYS A 42 -0.15 -22.80 -6.84
CA LYS A 42 -0.41 -23.92 -5.91
C LYS A 42 0.01 -25.28 -6.46
N GLU A 43 0.24 -25.39 -7.78
CA GLU A 43 0.71 -26.63 -8.42
C GLU A 43 2.17 -26.95 -8.08
N VAL A 44 2.93 -25.96 -7.58
CA VAL A 44 4.34 -26.09 -7.25
C VAL A 44 4.49 -26.38 -5.75
N ASP A 45 5.09 -27.51 -5.40
CA ASP A 45 5.46 -27.83 -4.02
C ASP A 45 6.67 -27.00 -3.58
N VAL A 46 6.47 -26.19 -2.55
CA VAL A 46 7.49 -25.34 -1.93
C VAL A 46 7.81 -25.79 -0.50
N THR A 47 7.46 -27.03 -0.13
CA THR A 47 7.76 -27.59 1.19
C THR A 47 9.26 -27.57 1.47
N GLY A 48 9.67 -26.92 2.56
CA GLY A 48 11.07 -26.80 2.95
C GLY A 48 11.87 -25.76 2.15
N ILE A 49 11.23 -24.97 1.29
CA ILE A 49 11.87 -23.85 0.59
C ILE A 49 11.64 -22.57 1.41
N ASP A 50 12.74 -21.92 1.80
CA ASP A 50 12.67 -20.65 2.52
C ASP A 50 12.20 -19.51 1.59
N PRO A 51 11.33 -18.60 2.07
CA PRO A 51 10.92 -17.43 1.30
C PRO A 51 12.10 -16.52 0.95
N MET A 52 12.09 -15.94 -0.24
CA MET A 52 13.08 -14.95 -0.65
C MET A 52 12.77 -13.57 -0.05
N ILE A 53 13.68 -13.04 0.79
CA ILE A 53 13.50 -11.77 1.54
C ILE A 53 14.19 -10.57 0.85
N GLY A 54 14.97 -10.82 -0.21
CA GLY A 54 15.68 -9.79 -0.97
C GLY A 54 16.75 -10.39 -1.89
N THR A 55 17.41 -9.55 -2.69
CA THR A 55 18.42 -9.98 -3.67
C THR A 55 19.80 -10.24 -3.08
N GLY A 56 20.00 -10.05 -1.76
CA GLY A 56 21.29 -10.27 -1.12
C GLY A 56 21.16 -10.67 0.35
N LEU A 57 22.04 -11.57 0.79
CA LEU A 57 22.23 -12.00 2.19
C LEU A 57 22.99 -10.94 3.02
N ALA A 58 22.78 -9.66 2.72
CA ALA A 58 23.53 -8.59 3.36
C ALA A 58 23.04 -8.38 4.78
N LYS A 59 23.97 -8.28 5.73
CA LYS A 59 23.68 -7.80 7.09
C LYS A 59 22.92 -6.47 7.01
N PRO A 60 21.98 -6.18 7.93
CA PRO A 60 21.31 -4.89 7.99
C PRO A 60 22.33 -3.76 7.94
N ARG A 61 22.13 -2.80 7.03
CA ARG A 61 23.00 -1.63 6.94
C ARG A 61 22.73 -0.73 8.15
N LEU A 62 23.75 -0.50 8.95
CA LEU A 62 23.69 0.49 10.03
C LEU A 62 23.96 1.87 9.44
N ARG A 63 23.30 2.89 10.01
CA ARG A 63 23.54 4.31 9.75
C ARG A 63 24.21 4.91 10.98
N GLU A 64 25.19 5.78 10.79
CA GLU A 64 25.79 6.55 11.89
C GLU A 64 24.74 7.45 12.56
N ASP A 65 24.85 7.62 13.88
CA ASP A 65 23.98 8.52 14.64
C ASP A 65 24.49 9.96 14.56
N ALA A 66 24.30 10.58 13.40
CA ALA A 66 24.67 11.97 13.13
C ALA A 66 23.51 12.75 12.50
N VAL A 67 23.48 14.06 12.73
CA VAL A 67 22.55 14.99 12.08
C VAL A 67 23.03 15.27 10.65
N THR A 68 22.16 15.04 9.66
CA THR A 68 22.52 15.17 8.23
C THR A 68 21.86 16.35 7.53
N ASP A 69 20.71 16.82 8.00
CA ASP A 69 19.93 17.91 7.40
C ASP A 69 19.08 18.62 8.47
N GLY A 70 18.56 19.80 8.17
CA GLY A 70 17.75 20.61 9.07
C GLY A 70 17.39 21.98 8.47
N ASP A 71 16.52 22.71 9.17
CA ASP A 71 16.11 24.08 8.83
C ASP A 71 15.57 24.28 7.40
N CYS A 72 15.05 23.22 6.78
CA CYS A 72 14.59 23.21 5.39
C CYS A 72 13.06 23.27 5.26
N ARG A 73 12.36 23.86 6.23
CA ARG A 73 10.89 23.86 6.33
C ARG A 73 10.19 24.29 5.03
N ASP A 74 10.64 25.37 4.41
CA ASP A 74 10.02 25.86 3.16
C ASP A 74 10.19 24.88 2.00
N LYS A 75 11.32 24.15 1.96
CA LYS A 75 11.54 23.08 0.96
C LYS A 75 10.62 21.89 1.23
N VAL A 76 10.45 21.50 2.49
CA VAL A 76 9.56 20.40 2.90
C VAL A 76 8.09 20.70 2.56
N LEU A 77 7.65 21.94 2.79
CA LEU A 77 6.26 22.36 2.54
C LEU A 77 5.98 22.75 1.08
N SER A 78 6.99 22.74 0.20
CA SER A 78 6.85 23.22 -1.19
C SER A 78 5.80 22.48 -2.02
N ASN A 79 5.54 21.20 -1.70
CA ASN A 79 4.53 20.36 -2.35
C ASN A 79 3.28 20.14 -1.49
N ALA A 80 3.14 20.83 -0.36
CA ALA A 80 1.96 20.71 0.48
C ALA A 80 0.73 21.22 -0.30
N PRO A 81 -0.35 20.42 -0.46
CA PRO A 81 -1.56 20.89 -1.13
C PRO A 81 -2.18 22.13 -0.44
N GLU A 82 -2.09 22.17 0.89
CA GLU A 82 -2.50 23.29 1.72
C GLU A 82 -1.57 23.37 2.95
N ARG A 83 -1.27 24.59 3.40
CA ARG A 83 -0.48 24.83 4.61
C ARG A 83 -1.03 26.01 5.39
N GLU A 84 -0.92 25.92 6.72
CA GLU A 84 -1.18 27.03 7.62
C GLU A 84 0.11 27.34 8.40
N GLY A 85 0.75 28.44 8.05
CA GLY A 85 2.06 28.80 8.58
C GLY A 85 3.08 27.66 8.38
N PRO A 86 3.64 27.10 9.46
CA PRO A 86 4.62 26.01 9.39
C PRO A 86 4.03 24.59 9.35
N PHE A 87 2.71 24.43 9.21
CA PHE A 87 2.04 23.12 9.32
C PHE A 87 1.39 22.67 8.00
N PHE A 88 1.31 21.35 7.81
CA PHE A 88 0.41 20.75 6.82
C PHE A 88 -1.02 20.83 7.33
N THR A 89 -1.94 21.28 6.48
CA THR A 89 -3.35 21.35 6.84
C THR A 89 -4.06 20.09 6.37
N VAL A 90 -4.82 19.46 7.27
CA VAL A 90 -5.66 18.28 6.98
C VAL A 90 -7.02 18.43 7.64
N PRO A 91 -8.07 17.78 7.12
CA PRO A 91 -9.35 17.70 7.81
C PRO A 91 -9.17 17.14 9.22
N LYS A 92 -9.91 17.71 10.18
CA LYS A 92 -9.87 17.26 11.57
C LYS A 92 -10.26 15.79 11.65
N VAL A 93 -9.41 14.97 12.27
CA VAL A 93 -9.73 13.58 12.59
C VAL A 93 -10.77 13.59 13.71
N VAL A 94 -11.97 13.11 13.40
CA VAL A 94 -13.08 12.88 14.35
C VAL A 94 -13.41 11.39 14.37
N GLU A 95 -13.79 10.86 15.54
CA GLU A 95 -14.28 9.48 15.68
C GLU A 95 -15.72 9.32 15.18
#